data_AF-A0A661ZB89-F1
#
_entry.id   AF-A0A661ZB89-F1
#
_cell.length_a   1.000
_cell.length_b   1.000
_cell.length_c   1.000
_cell.angle_alpha   90.00
_cell.angle_beta   90.00
_cell.angle_gamma   90.00
#
_symmetry.space_group_name_H-M   'P 1'
#
loop_
_entity.id
_entity.type
_entity.pdbx_description
1 polymer ?
#
loop_
_entity_poly.entity_id
_entity_poly.type
_entity_poly.pdbx_seq_one_letter_code
_entity_poly.pdbx_strand_id
1 'polypeptide(L)'
;MHKEKIFSRKIYTFKLLMNDLGFLFLNFPKIISMKRNKEISKTFIEKIMTVVTAVNGCVYCAWFHAKQSLKSGIDEKEVKNMLNLQFHTDASDFEIIGLLYAQHYAETDRKPDTEMKQKLVDFYGNKTANHIILIIRMIYFGNLSGNTFDAFLNRFKGKKAANSNVIFEFFFFIFNVPFLLPLMPFVKKYRK
;
A
#
# COMPACT_ATOMS: atom_id res chain seq x y z
N MET A 1 23.05 26.29 -9.83
CA MET A 1 21.97 25.85 -8.93
C MET A 1 21.53 24.44 -9.28
N HIS A 2 22.05 23.41 -8.61
CA HIS A 2 21.47 22.07 -8.69
C HIS A 2 20.15 22.08 -7.90
N LYS A 3 19.01 21.95 -8.57
CA LYS A 3 17.75 21.58 -7.88
C LYS A 3 18.02 20.26 -7.15
N GLU A 4 18.08 20.29 -5.83
CA GLU A 4 18.10 19.06 -5.04
C GLU A 4 16.91 18.20 -5.48
N LYS A 5 17.18 16.98 -5.96
CA LYS A 5 16.15 16.06 -6.40
C LYS A 5 15.44 15.50 -5.17
N ILE A 6 14.32 16.09 -4.77
CA ILE A 6 13.55 15.65 -3.60
C ILE A 6 12.95 14.26 -3.85
N PHE A 7 13.02 13.39 -2.85
CA PHE A 7 12.29 12.11 -2.86
C PHE A 7 10.80 12.37 -2.62
N SER A 8 9.94 12.02 -3.58
CA SER A 8 8.53 12.43 -3.62
C SER A 8 7.51 11.40 -3.14
N ARG A 9 7.90 10.13 -2.93
CA ARG A 9 6.98 9.09 -2.48
C ARG A 9 6.66 9.24 -0.99
N LYS A 10 5.45 8.85 -0.60
CA LYS A 10 4.97 8.90 0.80
C LYS A 10 5.82 7.98 1.68
N ILE A 11 6.27 8.49 2.83
CA ILE A 11 7.12 7.79 3.80
C ILE A 11 6.53 7.87 5.20
N TYR A 12 7.10 7.11 6.13
CA TYR A 12 6.83 7.28 7.55
C TYR A 12 7.57 8.47 8.14
N THR A 13 6.89 9.14 9.05
CA THR A 13 7.51 9.80 10.19
C THR A 13 7.38 8.88 11.41
N PHE A 14 8.18 9.11 12.46
CA PHE A 14 8.09 8.32 13.69
C PHE A 14 6.68 8.32 14.29
N LYS A 15 6.06 9.50 14.43
CA LYS A 15 4.69 9.65 14.96
C LYS A 15 3.68 8.83 14.15
N LEU A 16 3.77 8.91 12.82
CA LEU A 16 2.87 8.21 11.94
C LEU A 16 3.05 6.69 12.02
N LEU A 17 4.30 6.21 12.10
CA LEU A 17 4.60 4.80 12.28
C LEU A 17 4.00 4.27 13.59
N MET A 18 4.19 5.00 14.70
CA MET A 18 3.65 4.59 16.00
C MET A 18 2.11 4.54 15.99
N ASN A 19 1.45 5.50 15.33
CA ASN A 19 0.01 5.50 15.17
C ASN A 19 -0.49 4.27 14.39
N ASP A 20 0.17 3.92 13.28
CA ASP A 20 -0.24 2.78 12.47
C ASP A 20 0.09 1.43 13.15
N LEU A 21 1.21 1.33 13.89
CA LEU A 21 1.50 0.16 14.73
C LEU A 21 0.43 -0.03 15.81
N GLY A 22 0.07 1.05 16.52
CA GLY A 22 -0.99 1.01 17.53
C GLY A 22 -2.33 0.59 16.92
N PHE A 23 -2.68 1.13 15.76
CA PHE A 23 -3.89 0.73 15.05
C PHE A 23 -3.90 -0.76 14.67
N LEU A 24 -2.80 -1.26 14.09
CA LEU A 24 -2.68 -2.67 13.69
C LEU A 24 -2.75 -3.60 14.90
N PHE A 25 -2.11 -3.23 16.00
CA PHE A 25 -2.17 -3.97 17.27
C PHE A 25 -3.62 -4.04 17.80
N LEU A 26 -4.30 -2.90 17.92
CA LEU A 26 -5.68 -2.83 18.40
C LEU A 26 -6.67 -3.59 17.49
N ASN A 27 -6.40 -3.66 16.19
CA ASN A 27 -7.27 -4.33 15.22
C ASN A 27 -6.79 -5.74 14.84
N PHE A 28 -5.76 -6.27 15.50
CA PHE A 28 -5.20 -7.58 15.20
C PHE A 28 -6.25 -8.72 15.22
N PRO A 29 -7.17 -8.81 16.21
CA PRO A 29 -8.23 -9.81 16.18
C PRO A 29 -9.14 -9.69 14.94
N LYS A 30 -9.44 -8.46 14.49
CA LYS A 30 -10.26 -8.21 13.29
C LYS A 30 -9.51 -8.62 12.01
N ILE A 31 -8.21 -8.34 11.94
CA ILE A 31 -7.34 -8.78 10.84
C ILE A 31 -7.35 -10.31 10.73
N ILE A 32 -7.27 -11.03 11.85
CA ILE A 32 -7.40 -12.50 11.84
C ILE A 32 -8.80 -12.91 11.35
N SER A 33 -9.84 -12.25 11.87
CA SER A 33 -11.23 -12.56 11.55
C SER A 33 -11.60 -12.36 10.08
N MET A 34 -10.88 -11.47 9.37
CA MET A 34 -11.04 -11.20 7.95
C MET A 34 -10.90 -12.47 7.10
N LYS A 35 -10.03 -13.41 7.50
CA LYS A 35 -9.87 -14.70 6.81
C LYS A 35 -11.15 -15.54 6.76
N ARG A 36 -12.11 -15.27 7.66
CA ARG A 36 -13.42 -15.92 7.72
C ARG A 36 -14.49 -15.16 6.93
N ASN A 37 -14.17 -14.01 6.35
CA ASN A 37 -15.11 -13.27 5.52
C ASN A 37 -15.18 -13.88 4.12
N LYS A 38 -16.20 -14.70 3.86
CA LYS A 38 -16.37 -15.40 2.59
C LYS A 38 -16.65 -14.47 1.40
N GLU A 39 -17.06 -13.23 1.67
CA GLU A 39 -17.30 -12.22 0.63
C GLU A 39 -16.00 -11.64 0.05
N ILE A 40 -14.89 -11.71 0.80
CA ILE A 40 -13.62 -11.15 0.36
C ILE A 40 -12.70 -12.29 -0.09
N SER A 41 -12.63 -12.47 -1.41
CA SER A 41 -11.73 -13.45 -2.01
C SER A 41 -10.26 -13.03 -1.87
N LYS A 42 -9.35 -14.01 -2.03
CA LYS A 42 -7.92 -13.73 -2.09
C LYS A 42 -7.56 -12.84 -3.28
N THR A 43 -8.21 -13.03 -4.43
CA THR A 43 -8.01 -12.18 -5.61
C THR A 43 -8.39 -10.74 -5.31
N PHE A 44 -9.54 -10.50 -4.68
CA PHE A 44 -9.97 -9.15 -4.34
C PHE A 44 -9.01 -8.45 -3.37
N ILE A 45 -8.50 -9.17 -2.37
CA ILE A 45 -7.45 -8.66 -1.47
C ILE A 45 -6.25 -8.19 -2.30
N GLU A 46 -5.72 -9.03 -3.19
CA GLU A 46 -4.54 -8.69 -3.99
C GLU A 46 -4.80 -7.56 -4.99
N LYS A 47 -6.01 -7.43 -5.55
CA LYS A 47 -6.41 -6.26 -6.35
C LYS A 47 -6.37 -4.97 -5.52
N ILE A 48 -6.95 -4.96 -4.32
CA ILE A 48 -6.89 -3.81 -3.39
C ILE A 48 -5.43 -3.48 -3.05
N MET A 49 -4.62 -4.48 -2.69
CA MET A 49 -3.20 -4.27 -2.38
C MET A 49 -2.45 -3.64 -3.55
N THR A 50 -2.73 -4.10 -4.77
CA THR A 50 -2.06 -3.65 -5.99
C THR A 50 -2.45 -2.21 -6.34
N VAL A 51 -3.74 -1.86 -6.29
CA VAL A 51 -4.24 -0.50 -6.57
C VAL A 51 -3.66 0.53 -5.60
N VAL A 52 -3.71 0.26 -4.29
CA VAL A 52 -3.14 1.19 -3.27
C VAL A 52 -1.64 1.34 -3.47
N THR A 53 -0.95 0.24 -3.80
CA THR A 53 0.49 0.23 -4.07
C THR A 53 0.86 1.05 -5.29
N ALA A 54 0.07 0.99 -6.36
CA ALA A 54 0.28 1.78 -7.56
C ALA A 54 0.22 3.29 -7.25
N VAL A 55 -0.81 3.73 -6.53
CA VAL A 55 -0.94 5.13 -6.10
C VAL A 55 0.23 5.58 -5.20
N ASN A 56 0.67 4.74 -4.26
CA ASN A 56 1.76 5.08 -3.35
C ASN A 56 3.16 4.88 -3.94
N GLY A 57 3.28 4.27 -5.13
CA GLY A 57 4.54 4.08 -5.84
C GLY A 57 5.56 3.19 -5.11
N CYS A 58 5.12 2.25 -4.28
CA CYS A 58 6.04 1.37 -3.55
C CYS A 58 6.52 0.21 -4.42
N VAL A 59 7.76 0.29 -4.91
CA VAL A 59 8.36 -0.72 -5.81
C VAL A 59 8.49 -2.12 -5.20
N TYR A 60 8.70 -2.21 -3.89
CA TYR A 60 8.81 -3.48 -3.16
C TYR A 60 7.46 -4.19 -3.12
N CYS A 61 6.43 -3.45 -2.71
CA CYS A 61 5.05 -3.94 -2.68
C CYS A 61 4.54 -4.22 -4.09
N ALA A 62 4.91 -3.41 -5.10
CA ALA A 62 4.45 -3.59 -6.46
C ALA A 62 4.94 -4.93 -7.02
N TRP A 63 6.23 -5.24 -6.84
CA TRP A 63 6.77 -6.54 -7.22
C TRP A 63 6.15 -7.69 -6.43
N PHE A 64 6.04 -7.54 -5.10
CA PHE A 64 5.51 -8.60 -4.24
C PHE A 64 4.04 -8.91 -4.55
N HIS A 65 3.18 -7.90 -4.61
CA HIS A 65 1.75 -8.08 -4.85
C HIS A 65 1.42 -8.41 -6.30
N ALA A 66 2.23 -8.01 -7.28
CA ALA A 66 2.12 -8.55 -8.64
C ALA A 66 2.34 -10.07 -8.65
N LYS A 67 3.38 -10.56 -7.95
CA LYS A 67 3.66 -11.99 -7.81
C LYS A 67 2.54 -12.73 -7.06
N GLN A 68 1.99 -12.13 -6.00
CA GLN A 68 0.91 -12.73 -5.22
C GLN A 68 -0.43 -12.74 -5.97
N SER A 69 -0.71 -11.70 -6.76
CA SER A 69 -1.86 -11.61 -7.66
C SER A 69 -1.87 -12.77 -8.66
N LEU A 70 -0.75 -12.99 -9.37
CA LEU A 70 -0.59 -14.13 -10.28
C LEU A 70 -0.82 -15.46 -9.58
N LYS A 71 -0.24 -15.65 -8.38
CA LYS A 71 -0.45 -16.86 -7.56
C LYS A 71 -1.87 -17.01 -7.03
N SER A 72 -2.68 -15.95 -7.03
CA SER A 72 -4.08 -15.99 -6.62
C SER A 72 -5.02 -16.30 -7.79
N GLY A 73 -4.51 -16.37 -9.02
CA GLY A 73 -5.28 -16.67 -10.23
C GLY A 73 -5.63 -15.46 -11.08
N ILE A 74 -5.14 -14.26 -10.73
CA ILE A 74 -5.29 -13.06 -11.56
C ILE A 74 -4.33 -13.16 -12.74
N ASP A 75 -4.79 -12.93 -13.96
CA ASP A 75 -3.92 -13.01 -15.14
C ASP A 75 -2.98 -11.79 -15.25
N GLU A 76 -1.92 -11.92 -16.05
CA GLU A 76 -0.88 -10.88 -16.15
C GLU A 76 -1.40 -9.55 -16.72
N LYS A 77 -2.36 -9.58 -17.64
CA LYS A 77 -2.94 -8.37 -18.23
C LYS A 77 -3.75 -7.62 -17.17
N GLU A 78 -4.58 -8.34 -16.42
CA GLU A 78 -5.34 -7.76 -15.31
C GLU A 78 -4.40 -7.16 -14.25
N VAL A 79 -3.32 -7.86 -13.84
CA VAL A 79 -2.33 -7.31 -12.89
C VAL A 79 -1.72 -6.01 -13.40
N LYS A 80 -1.38 -5.93 -14.69
CA LYS A 80 -0.85 -4.69 -15.30
C LYS A 80 -1.88 -3.58 -15.28
N ASN A 81 -3.13 -3.87 -15.58
CA ASN A 81 -4.22 -2.90 -15.52
C ASN A 81 -4.43 -2.38 -14.09
N MET A 82 -4.39 -3.25 -13.08
CA MET A 82 -4.43 -2.82 -11.66
C MET A 82 -3.28 -1.88 -11.31
N LEU A 83 -2.05 -2.19 -11.75
CA LEU A 83 -0.87 -1.34 -11.53
C LEU A 83 -0.92 0.00 -12.28
N ASN A 84 -1.64 0.05 -13.39
CA ASN A 84 -1.86 1.26 -14.19
C ASN A 84 -3.12 2.03 -13.77
N LEU A 85 -3.84 1.58 -12.73
CA LEU A 85 -5.13 2.14 -12.31
C LEU A 85 -6.21 2.10 -13.41
N GLN A 86 -6.16 1.09 -14.28
CA GLN A 86 -7.08 0.84 -15.40
C GLN A 86 -7.98 -0.37 -15.12
N PHE A 87 -8.40 -0.55 -13.88
CA PHE A 87 -9.06 -1.77 -13.42
C PHE A 87 -10.57 -1.86 -13.69
N HIS A 88 -11.18 -0.82 -14.28
CA HIS A 88 -12.64 -0.75 -14.48
C HIS A 88 -13.20 -1.90 -15.33
N THR A 89 -12.43 -2.42 -16.27
CA THR A 89 -12.87 -3.52 -17.16
C THR A 89 -12.61 -4.91 -16.58
N ASP A 90 -11.76 -5.01 -15.56
CA ASP A 90 -11.35 -6.30 -14.99
C ASP A 90 -11.95 -6.54 -13.58
N ALA A 91 -12.38 -5.46 -12.92
CA ALA A 91 -13.11 -5.54 -11.68
C ALA A 91 -14.55 -6.03 -11.91
N SER A 92 -14.99 -6.99 -11.10
CA SER A 92 -16.41 -7.34 -11.05
C SER A 92 -17.25 -6.23 -10.41
N ASP A 93 -18.57 -6.29 -10.59
CA ASP A 93 -19.51 -5.37 -9.94
C ASP A 93 -19.37 -5.37 -8.42
N PHE A 94 -19.05 -6.53 -7.83
CA PHE A 94 -18.80 -6.64 -6.40
C PHE A 94 -17.47 -6.01 -5.98
N GLU A 95 -16.46 -5.86 -6.85
CA GLU A 95 -15.13 -5.36 -6.49
C GLU A 95 -14.97 -3.86 -6.72
N ILE A 96 -15.67 -3.31 -7.73
CA ILE A 96 -15.38 -1.97 -8.26
C ILE A 96 -15.49 -0.86 -7.20
N ILE A 97 -16.50 -0.90 -6.32
CA ILE A 97 -16.69 0.10 -5.27
C ILE A 97 -15.54 0.05 -4.26
N GLY A 98 -15.08 -1.14 -3.88
CA GLY A 98 -13.95 -1.32 -2.98
C GLY A 98 -12.63 -0.84 -3.60
N LEU A 99 -12.40 -1.09 -4.89
CA LEU A 99 -11.21 -0.62 -5.60
C LEU A 99 -11.19 0.90 -5.78
N LEU A 100 -12.32 1.51 -6.12
CA LEU A 100 -12.47 2.97 -6.18
C LEU A 100 -12.21 3.63 -4.83
N TYR A 101 -12.77 3.08 -3.75
CA TYR A 101 -12.49 3.56 -2.40
C TYR A 101 -11.02 3.38 -2.03
N ALA A 102 -10.39 2.26 -2.39
CA ALA A 102 -8.99 1.99 -2.13
C ALA A 102 -8.07 2.99 -2.84
N GLN A 103 -8.34 3.29 -4.12
CA GLN A 103 -7.63 4.33 -4.87
C GLN A 103 -7.82 5.70 -4.21
N HIS A 104 -9.07 6.10 -3.92
CA HIS A 104 -9.37 7.40 -3.30
C HIS A 104 -8.68 7.56 -1.94
N TYR A 105 -8.72 6.53 -1.10
CA TYR A 105 -8.03 6.51 0.19
C TYR A 105 -6.53 6.73 0.03
N ALA A 106 -5.93 6.18 -1.02
CA ALA A 106 -4.50 6.31 -1.30
C ALA A 106 -4.14 7.71 -1.84
N GLU A 107 -4.95 8.25 -2.74
CA GLU A 107 -4.76 9.56 -3.37
C GLU A 107 -4.90 10.71 -2.36
N THR A 108 -5.88 10.60 -1.46
CA THR A 108 -6.18 11.59 -0.41
C THR A 108 -5.26 11.51 0.82
N ASP A 109 -4.20 10.69 0.79
CA ASP A 109 -3.35 10.40 1.94
C ASP A 109 -4.16 10.04 3.20
N ARG A 110 -5.02 9.02 3.06
CA ARG A 110 -5.83 8.43 4.13
C ARG A 110 -6.95 9.35 4.65
N LYS A 111 -7.35 10.32 3.84
CA LYS A 111 -8.46 11.25 4.13
C LYS A 111 -9.55 11.13 3.06
N PRO A 112 -10.13 9.93 2.85
CA PRO A 112 -11.19 9.77 1.86
C PRO A 112 -12.41 10.61 2.27
N ASP A 113 -13.14 11.09 1.26
CA ASP A 113 -14.39 11.82 1.48
C ASP A 113 -15.40 10.96 2.25
N THR A 114 -16.17 11.61 3.12
CA THR A 114 -17.19 10.91 3.92
C THR A 114 -18.24 10.23 3.05
N GLU A 115 -18.60 10.83 1.91
CA GLU A 115 -19.53 10.24 0.93
C GLU A 115 -18.98 8.93 0.34
N MET A 116 -17.71 8.90 -0.02
CA MET A 116 -17.08 7.69 -0.58
C MET A 116 -17.01 6.56 0.45
N LYS A 117 -16.79 6.90 1.72
CA LYS A 117 -16.88 5.93 2.81
C LYS A 117 -18.31 5.42 3.02
N GLN A 118 -19.29 6.31 2.93
CA GLN A 118 -20.70 5.92 3.08
C GLN A 118 -21.12 4.97 1.95
N LYS A 119 -20.79 5.29 0.69
CA LYS A 119 -21.01 4.41 -0.47
C LYS A 119 -20.42 3.00 -0.28
N LEU A 120 -19.22 2.91 0.28
CA LEU A 120 -18.59 1.62 0.61
C LEU A 120 -19.43 0.84 1.64
N VAL A 121 -19.87 1.50 2.70
CA VAL A 121 -20.67 0.87 3.77
C VAL A 121 -22.06 0.46 3.26
N ASP A 122 -22.71 1.29 2.44
CA ASP A 122 -24.02 1.00 1.89
C ASP A 122 -23.98 -0.21 0.95
N PHE A 123 -22.90 -0.35 0.16
CA PHE A 123 -22.75 -1.46 -0.78
C PHE A 123 -22.37 -2.78 -0.10
N TYR A 124 -21.37 -2.77 0.79
CA TYR A 124 -20.83 -4.00 1.40
C TYR A 124 -21.41 -4.34 2.78
N GLY A 125 -22.15 -3.42 3.39
CA GLY A 125 -22.48 -3.48 4.80
C GLY A 125 -21.27 -3.22 5.71
N ASN A 126 -21.57 -2.92 6.98
CA ASN A 126 -20.55 -2.51 7.96
C ASN A 126 -19.39 -3.51 8.12
N LYS A 127 -19.68 -4.81 8.13
CA LYS A 127 -18.65 -5.84 8.38
C LYS A 127 -17.62 -5.90 7.25
N THR A 128 -18.08 -6.03 6.02
CA THR A 128 -17.21 -6.20 4.85
C THR A 128 -16.52 -4.89 4.48
N ALA A 129 -17.21 -3.75 4.58
CA ALA A 129 -16.57 -2.43 4.43
C ALA A 129 -15.42 -2.23 5.42
N ASN A 130 -15.60 -2.59 6.70
CA ASN A 130 -14.52 -2.49 7.70
C ASN A 130 -13.34 -3.41 7.39
N HIS A 131 -13.58 -4.61 6.86
CA HIS A 131 -12.50 -5.50 6.41
C HIS A 131 -11.74 -4.93 5.20
N ILE A 132 -12.44 -4.35 4.22
CA ILE A 132 -11.81 -3.66 3.07
C ILE A 132 -10.93 -2.50 3.56
N ILE A 133 -11.41 -1.68 4.49
CA ILE A 133 -10.62 -0.60 5.11
C ILE A 133 -9.37 -1.16 5.82
N LEU A 134 -9.50 -2.29 6.53
CA LEU A 134 -8.35 -2.94 7.17
C LEU A 134 -7.31 -3.41 6.15
N ILE A 135 -7.75 -4.01 5.03
CA ILE A 135 -6.86 -4.42 3.92
C ILE A 135 -6.09 -3.22 3.38
N ILE A 136 -6.79 -2.14 3.05
CA ILE A 136 -6.20 -0.88 2.57
C ILE A 136 -5.16 -0.36 3.56
N ARG A 137 -5.47 -0.33 4.87
CA ARG A 137 -4.54 0.14 5.89
C ARG A 137 -3.30 -0.74 6.05
N MET A 138 -3.44 -2.06 5.91
CA MET A 138 -2.30 -2.98 5.95
C MET A 138 -1.33 -2.74 4.78
N ILE A 139 -1.83 -2.58 3.55
CA ILE A 139 -0.94 -2.29 2.42
C ILE A 139 -0.38 -0.88 2.47
N TYR A 140 -1.18 0.09 2.94
CA TYR A 140 -0.68 1.44 3.17
C TYR A 140 0.52 1.42 4.12
N PHE A 141 0.43 0.61 5.18
CA PHE A 141 1.54 0.39 6.11
C PHE A 141 2.76 -0.18 5.40
N GLY A 142 2.59 -1.24 4.60
CA GLY A 142 3.67 -1.85 3.83
C GLY A 142 4.30 -0.89 2.80
N ASN A 143 3.48 -0.09 2.12
CA ASN A 143 3.92 0.88 1.13
C ASN A 143 4.83 1.94 1.75
N LEU A 144 4.41 2.52 2.88
CA LEU A 144 5.21 3.51 3.58
C LEU A 144 6.49 2.90 4.15
N SER A 145 6.45 1.66 4.64
CA SER A 145 7.67 0.96 5.07
C SER A 145 8.68 0.81 3.94
N GLY A 146 8.25 0.30 2.78
CA GLY A 146 9.11 0.14 1.61
C GLY A 146 9.64 1.47 1.07
N ASN A 147 8.79 2.50 1.03
CA ASN A 147 9.20 3.83 0.58
C ASN A 147 10.18 4.51 1.56
N THR A 148 10.00 4.33 2.88
CA THR A 148 10.91 4.89 3.90
C THR A 148 12.28 4.26 3.81
N PHE A 149 12.33 2.94 3.61
CA PHE A 149 13.58 2.22 3.34
C PHE A 149 14.27 2.74 2.07
N ASP A 150 13.50 2.99 1.01
CA ASP A 150 14.06 3.53 -0.24
C ASP A 150 14.50 4.99 -0.11
N ALA A 151 13.80 5.80 0.70
CA ALA A 151 14.16 7.18 0.98
C ALA A 151 15.55 7.27 1.63
N PHE A 152 15.84 6.40 2.61
CA PHE A 152 17.16 6.32 3.23
C PHE A 152 18.26 6.00 2.22
N LEU A 153 18.04 5.00 1.35
CA LEU A 153 18.99 4.65 0.30
C LEU A 153 19.18 5.77 -0.74
N ASN A 154 18.17 6.59 -0.98
CA ASN A 154 18.24 7.72 -1.91
C ASN A 154 19.01 8.92 -1.33
N ARG A 155 19.21 9.00 -0.01
CA ARG A 155 20.10 10.01 0.60
C ARG A 155 21.52 9.92 0.06
N PHE A 156 22.04 8.72 -0.17
CA PHE A 156 23.36 8.50 -0.78
C PHE A 156 23.46 9.00 -2.23
N LYS A 157 22.31 9.26 -2.88
CA LYS A 157 22.21 9.86 -4.23
C LYS A 157 21.94 11.37 -4.19
N GLY A 158 22.04 12.00 -3.02
CA GLY A 158 21.69 13.41 -2.82
C GLY A 158 20.18 13.69 -2.85
N LYS A 159 19.33 12.66 -2.81
CA LYS A 159 17.87 12.78 -2.85
C LYS A 159 17.26 12.58 -1.47
N LYS A 160 17.03 13.67 -0.74
CA LYS A 160 16.44 13.63 0.60
C LYS A 160 14.91 13.68 0.52
N ALA A 161 14.23 12.99 1.42
CA ALA A 161 12.78 13.14 1.61
C ALA A 161 12.51 14.40 2.45
N ALA A 162 11.59 15.25 1.99
CA ALA A 162 11.36 16.58 2.56
C ALA A 162 10.92 16.56 4.04
N ASN A 163 10.11 15.56 4.42
CA ASN A 163 9.47 15.50 5.75
C ASN A 163 10.10 14.46 6.68
N SER A 164 11.39 14.15 6.47
CA SER A 164 12.01 12.99 7.10
C SER A 164 13.17 13.31 8.03
N ASN A 165 13.23 12.57 9.14
CA ASN A 165 14.31 12.65 10.12
C ASN A 165 15.36 11.57 9.82
N VAL A 166 16.62 11.97 9.65
CA VAL A 166 17.72 11.05 9.27
C VAL A 166 18.01 9.98 10.34
N ILE A 167 17.87 10.33 11.63
CA ILE A 167 18.09 9.41 12.74
C ILE A 167 16.99 8.33 12.70
N PHE A 168 15.74 8.76 12.57
CA PHE A 168 14.62 7.84 12.40
C PHE A 168 14.80 6.92 11.19
N GLU A 169 15.12 7.48 10.03
CA GLU A 169 15.35 6.66 8.82
C GLU A 169 16.50 5.66 8.98
N PHE A 170 17.59 6.04 9.66
CA PHE A 170 18.70 5.13 9.91
C PHE A 170 18.29 3.91 10.72
N PHE A 171 17.65 4.12 11.88
CA PHE A 171 17.17 3.00 12.69
C PHE A 171 16.06 2.20 12.01
N PHE A 172 15.16 2.89 11.30
CA PHE A 172 14.13 2.25 10.49
C PHE A 172 14.75 1.35 9.40
N PHE A 173 15.78 1.85 8.71
CA PHE A 173 16.51 1.13 7.69
C PHE A 173 17.14 -0.13 8.28
N ILE A 174 17.96 -0.01 9.32
CA ILE A 174 18.64 -1.14 9.97
C ILE A 174 17.64 -2.21 10.41
N PHE A 175 16.53 -1.82 11.03
CA PHE A 175 15.49 -2.76 11.45
C PHE A 175 14.83 -3.48 10.27
N ASN A 176 14.62 -2.79 9.14
CA ASN A 176 13.95 -3.36 7.96
C ASN A 176 14.90 -4.07 6.98
N VAL A 177 16.22 -3.95 7.13
CA VAL A 177 17.22 -4.60 6.25
C VAL A 177 16.94 -6.09 6.07
N PRO A 178 16.72 -6.91 7.13
CA PRO A 178 16.51 -8.35 6.97
C PRO A 178 15.31 -8.69 6.07
N PHE A 179 14.31 -7.81 5.99
CA PHE A 179 13.07 -8.05 5.24
C PHE A 179 13.11 -7.45 3.83
N LEU A 180 13.67 -6.24 3.67
CA LEU A 180 13.61 -5.49 2.41
C LEU A 180 14.86 -5.61 1.55
N LEU A 181 16.04 -5.86 2.15
CA LEU A 181 17.27 -6.05 1.39
C LEU A 181 17.21 -7.28 0.46
N PRO A 182 16.66 -8.45 0.87
CA PRO A 182 16.53 -9.60 -0.04
C PRO A 182 15.67 -9.33 -1.28
N LEU A 183 14.77 -8.34 -1.22
CA LEU A 183 13.92 -7.96 -2.35
C LEU A 183 14.62 -7.03 -3.34
N MET A 184 15.73 -6.38 -2.93
CA MET A 184 16.40 -5.37 -3.74
C MET A 184 16.83 -5.84 -5.14
N PRO A 185 17.38 -7.05 -5.34
CA PRO A 185 17.76 -7.52 -6.67
C PRO A 185 16.59 -7.50 -7.68
N PHE A 186 15.36 -7.76 -7.22
CA PHE A 186 14.18 -7.82 -8.07
C PHE A 186 13.60 -6.44 -8.40
N VAL A 187 13.85 -5.45 -7.55
CA VAL A 187 13.23 -4.11 -7.68
C VAL A 187 14.21 -3.02 -8.10
N LYS A 188 15.53 -3.29 -8.14
CA LYS A 188 16.59 -2.31 -8.40
C LYS A 188 16.33 -1.45 -9.64
N LYS A 189 15.85 -2.04 -10.74
CA LYS A 189 15.59 -1.33 -12.00
C LYS A 189 14.40 -0.36 -11.94
N TYR A 190 13.51 -0.51 -10.96
CA TYR A 190 12.33 0.33 -10.77
C TYR A 190 12.54 1.44 -9.73
N ARG A 191 13.64 1.40 -8.97
CA ARG A 191 14.03 2.41 -7.96
C ARG A 191 14.67 3.64 -8.62
N LYS A 192 13.84 4.52 -9.17
CA LYS A 192 14.28 5.82 -9.75
C LYS A 192 14.46 6.91 -8.68
#